data_AF-A0A6G9XZ99-F1
#
_entry.id   AF-A0A6G9XZ99-F1
#
_cell.length_a   1.000
_cell.length_b   1.000
_cell.length_c   1.000
_cell.angle_alpha   90.00
_cell.angle_beta   90.00
_cell.angle_gamma   90.00
#
_symmetry.space_group_name_H-M   'P 1'
#
loop_
_entity.id
_entity.type
_entity.pdbx_description
1 polymer ?
#
loop_
_entity_poly.entity_id
_entity_poly.type
_entity_poly.pdbx_seq_one_letter_code
_entity_poly.pdbx_strand_id
1 'polypeptide(L)'
;MYLVAGQRRPHIRLAISGTYSTGKSTTTEALSLATGIPRTHAMTARQLLMDIAPGKTLNELNSIELLQLGLRRFEERLQNESAGGSFVSDGSVVHEWVYGTARLRVGINPGAPWPARVLKSVGSIGRKGPVRDYTQIFGEIVKERATTLYDAYVHLPVEFPMHADGHRPVSESFRKLSDQSLLEVIRGLGIPYEVVGGSVHERIDKIIELFDLDIVMPIEEAIAEAHRRVGATIKVIENDARYQAAQRKKSMGQRVKNAMRY
;
A
#
# COMPACT_ATOMS: atom_id res chain seq x y z
N MET A 1 -17.45 -10.70 -20.32
CA MET A 1 -16.11 -11.26 -20.65
C MET A 1 -15.16 -10.08 -20.76
N TYR A 2 -14.10 -10.03 -19.97
CA TYR A 2 -13.20 -8.88 -19.85
C TYR A 2 -12.07 -8.93 -20.88
N LEU A 3 -11.60 -7.78 -21.37
CA LEU A 3 -10.46 -7.69 -22.27
C LEU A 3 -9.16 -7.55 -21.46
N VAL A 4 -8.22 -8.49 -21.59
CA VAL A 4 -6.90 -8.43 -20.96
C VAL A 4 -5.84 -8.76 -22.01
N ALA A 5 -4.96 -7.81 -22.33
CA ALA A 5 -3.91 -7.96 -23.33
C ALA A 5 -4.42 -8.53 -24.68
N GLY A 6 -5.58 -8.04 -25.14
CA GLY A 6 -6.20 -8.49 -26.39
C GLY A 6 -6.99 -9.80 -26.30
N GLN A 7 -7.04 -10.45 -25.14
CA GLN A 7 -7.75 -11.72 -24.94
C GLN A 7 -8.99 -11.55 -24.07
N ARG A 8 -10.08 -12.22 -24.42
CA ARG A 8 -11.33 -12.22 -23.64
C ARG A 8 -11.25 -13.27 -22.51
N ARG A 9 -11.51 -12.85 -21.27
CA ARG A 9 -11.48 -13.70 -20.08
C ARG A 9 -12.81 -13.69 -19.33
N PRO A 10 -13.23 -14.82 -18.70
CA PRO A 10 -14.47 -14.87 -17.91
C PRO A 10 -14.33 -14.18 -16.54
N HIS A 11 -13.11 -14.03 -16.05
CA HIS A 11 -12.78 -13.38 -14.78
C HIS A 11 -11.65 -12.37 -14.99
N ILE A 12 -11.58 -11.38 -14.10
CA ILE A 12 -10.49 -10.39 -14.08
C ILE A 12 -10.05 -10.11 -12.65
N ARG A 13 -8.75 -10.22 -12.41
CA ARG A 13 -8.08 -9.91 -11.14
C ARG A 13 -7.18 -8.71 -11.33
N LEU A 14 -7.76 -7.52 -11.16
CA LEU A 14 -7.13 -6.25 -11.47
C LEU A 14 -6.49 -5.65 -10.22
N ALA A 15 -5.18 -5.37 -10.25
CA ALA A 15 -4.50 -4.68 -9.17
C ALA A 15 -4.37 -3.18 -9.45
N ILE A 16 -4.92 -2.33 -8.58
CA ILE A 16 -4.76 -0.87 -8.66
C ILE A 16 -3.60 -0.44 -7.76
N SER A 17 -2.53 -0.01 -8.38
CA SER A 17 -1.27 0.37 -7.76
C SER A 17 -1.09 1.88 -7.62
N GLY A 18 -0.22 2.30 -6.71
CA GLY A 18 0.09 3.71 -6.47
C GLY A 18 0.47 3.97 -5.02
N THR A 19 1.15 5.07 -4.76
CA THR A 19 1.56 5.42 -3.39
C THR A 19 0.43 6.00 -2.56
N TYR A 20 0.69 6.30 -1.28
CA TYR A 20 -0.29 6.96 -0.44
C TYR A 20 -0.72 8.30 -1.06
N SER A 21 -2.01 8.61 -0.91
CA SER A 21 -2.58 9.89 -1.32
C SER A 21 -2.57 10.14 -2.83
N THR A 22 -2.53 9.07 -3.63
CA THR A 22 -2.81 9.12 -5.07
C THR A 22 -4.29 8.89 -5.39
N GLY A 23 -5.16 8.64 -4.41
CA GLY A 23 -6.60 8.42 -4.62
C GLY A 23 -7.02 6.96 -4.84
N LYS A 24 -6.11 5.98 -4.69
CA LYS A 24 -6.40 4.54 -4.92
C LYS A 24 -7.68 4.03 -4.26
N SER A 25 -7.87 4.28 -2.96
CA SER A 25 -9.02 3.72 -2.23
C SER A 25 -10.34 4.25 -2.78
N THR A 26 -10.38 5.53 -3.16
CA THR A 26 -11.54 6.11 -3.83
C THR A 26 -11.72 5.52 -5.23
N THR A 27 -10.66 5.45 -6.04
CA THR A 27 -10.73 4.91 -7.41
C THR A 27 -11.17 3.45 -7.42
N THR A 28 -10.64 2.62 -6.52
CA THR A 28 -10.99 1.19 -6.42
C THR A 28 -12.41 0.97 -5.93
N GLU A 29 -12.87 1.74 -4.93
CA GLU A 29 -14.24 1.67 -4.42
C GLU A 29 -15.25 2.12 -5.49
N ALA A 30 -14.98 3.23 -6.17
CA ALA A 30 -15.83 3.72 -7.24
C ALA A 30 -15.85 2.78 -8.45
N LEU A 31 -14.70 2.22 -8.86
CA LEU A 31 -14.65 1.22 -9.92
C LEU A 31 -15.45 -0.05 -9.57
N SER A 32 -15.36 -0.49 -8.32
CA SER A 32 -16.14 -1.64 -7.83
C SER A 32 -17.64 -1.38 -7.85
N LEU A 33 -18.07 -0.20 -7.41
CA LEU A 33 -19.47 0.22 -7.47
C LEU A 33 -19.97 0.35 -8.92
N ALA A 34 -19.19 1.00 -9.79
CA ALA A 34 -19.54 1.24 -11.18
C ALA A 34 -19.69 -0.06 -11.98
N THR A 35 -18.87 -1.07 -11.70
CA THR A 35 -18.78 -2.31 -12.50
C THR A 35 -19.40 -3.54 -11.84
N GLY A 36 -19.72 -3.46 -10.54
CA GLY A 36 -20.15 -4.59 -9.74
C GLY A 36 -19.05 -5.61 -9.42
N ILE A 37 -17.80 -5.39 -9.88
CA ILE A 37 -16.68 -6.27 -9.57
C ILE A 37 -16.29 -6.06 -8.09
N PRO A 38 -16.23 -7.11 -7.26
CA PRO A 38 -15.92 -6.97 -5.84
C PRO A 38 -14.56 -6.30 -5.59
N ARG A 39 -14.52 -5.35 -4.66
CA ARG A 39 -13.27 -4.76 -4.17
C ARG A 39 -12.67 -5.59 -3.05
N THR A 40 -11.36 -5.76 -3.10
CA THR A 40 -10.55 -6.36 -2.02
C THR A 40 -9.43 -5.42 -1.61
N HIS A 41 -9.04 -5.47 -0.33
CA HIS A 41 -7.96 -4.67 0.23
C HIS A 41 -7.40 -5.35 1.48
N ALA A 42 -6.16 -5.03 1.86
CA ALA A 42 -5.64 -5.37 3.18
C ALA A 42 -5.94 -4.23 4.17
N MET A 43 -6.06 -4.55 5.45
CA MET A 43 -6.13 -3.56 6.53
C MET A 43 -4.98 -2.58 6.39
N THR A 44 -5.20 -1.33 6.81
CA THR A 44 -4.15 -0.31 6.75
C THR A 44 -3.00 -0.66 7.68
N ALA A 45 -1.79 -0.18 7.36
CA ALA A 45 -0.61 -0.38 8.20
C ALA A 45 -0.83 0.11 9.65
N ARG A 46 -1.69 1.11 9.84
CA ARG A 46 -2.06 1.66 11.14
C ARG A 46 -2.92 0.71 11.97
N GLN A 47 -3.86 0.01 11.34
CA GLN A 47 -4.71 -0.96 12.05
C GLN A 47 -3.87 -2.15 12.52
N LEU A 48 -3.05 -2.73 11.65
CA LEU A 48 -2.16 -3.85 12.00
C LEU A 48 -1.09 -3.47 13.03
N LEU A 49 -0.65 -2.20 13.03
CA LEU A 49 0.31 -1.71 14.01
C LEU A 49 -0.19 -1.86 15.45
N MET A 50 -1.51 -1.77 15.67
CA MET A 50 -2.10 -1.92 17.00
C MET A 50 -1.85 -3.30 17.60
N ASP A 51 -1.74 -4.32 16.76
CA ASP A 51 -1.53 -5.71 17.18
C ASP A 51 -0.04 -6.05 17.19
N ILE A 52 0.72 -5.58 16.19
CA ILE A 52 2.15 -5.87 16.03
C ILE A 52 3.01 -5.13 17.07
N ALA A 53 2.78 -3.83 17.23
CA ALA A 53 3.55 -2.99 18.13
C ALA A 53 2.65 -1.97 18.85
N PRO A 54 1.83 -2.44 19.82
CA PRO A 54 0.90 -1.59 20.54
C PRO A 54 1.60 -0.35 21.13
N GLY A 55 1.02 0.83 20.87
CA GLY A 55 1.55 2.09 21.38
C GLY A 55 2.80 2.61 20.67
N LYS A 56 3.22 2.03 19.54
CA LYS A 56 4.19 2.63 18.62
C LYS A 56 3.48 3.31 17.44
N THR A 57 4.15 4.28 16.84
CA THR A 57 3.81 4.86 15.54
C THR A 57 4.65 4.19 14.44
N LEU A 58 4.26 4.34 13.17
CA LEU A 58 5.02 3.79 12.04
C LEU A 58 6.47 4.30 11.98
N ASN A 59 6.76 5.48 12.54
CA ASN A 59 8.12 6.04 12.60
C ASN A 59 8.97 5.49 13.74
N GLU A 60 8.37 4.79 14.69
CA GLU A 60 9.04 4.19 15.85
C GLU A 60 9.32 2.69 15.66
N LEU A 61 8.86 2.10 14.56
CA LEU A 61 9.12 0.69 14.25
C LEU A 61 10.60 0.45 13.99
N ASN A 62 11.13 -0.64 14.53
CA ASN A 62 12.46 -1.14 14.16
C ASN A 62 12.39 -2.00 12.88
N SER A 63 13.54 -2.48 12.39
CA SER A 63 13.58 -3.30 11.16
C SER A 63 12.74 -4.57 11.26
N ILE A 64 12.79 -5.29 12.39
CA ILE A 64 12.07 -6.55 12.56
C ILE A 64 10.56 -6.32 12.58
N GLU A 65 10.11 -5.28 13.28
CA GLU A 65 8.69 -4.91 13.33
C GLU A 65 8.18 -4.45 11.95
N LEU A 66 9.02 -3.78 11.14
CA LEU A 66 8.69 -3.46 9.75
C LEU A 66 8.58 -4.71 8.87
N LEU A 67 9.46 -5.69 9.04
CA LEU A 67 9.37 -6.97 8.32
C LEU A 67 8.11 -7.74 8.74
N GLN A 68 7.80 -7.78 10.04
CA GLN A 68 6.59 -8.41 10.57
C GLN A 68 5.31 -7.74 10.01
N LEU A 69 5.31 -6.41 9.91
CA LEU A 69 4.22 -5.66 9.29
C LEU A 69 4.04 -6.04 7.82
N GLY A 70 5.12 -6.15 7.06
CA GLY A 70 5.09 -6.60 5.65
C GLY A 70 4.50 -8.01 5.51
N LEU A 71 4.94 -8.95 6.36
CA LEU A 71 4.42 -10.32 6.37
C LEU A 71 2.94 -10.40 6.72
N ARG A 72 2.49 -9.70 7.77
CA ARG A 72 1.07 -9.71 8.16
C ARG A 72 0.18 -9.12 7.09
N ARG A 73 0.61 -8.04 6.45
CA ARG A 73 -0.12 -7.43 5.31
C ARG A 73 -0.19 -8.38 4.11
N PHE A 74 0.90 -9.11 3.85
CA PHE A 74 0.93 -10.12 2.79
C PHE A 74 -0.02 -11.29 3.10
N GLU A 75 0.02 -11.86 4.30
CA GLU A 75 -0.87 -12.93 4.75
C GLU A 75 -2.35 -12.55 4.62
N GLU A 76 -2.73 -11.37 5.13
CA GLU A 76 -4.10 -10.89 5.07
C GLU A 76 -4.58 -10.72 3.62
N ARG A 77 -3.70 -10.19 2.76
CA ARG A 77 -4.00 -10.04 1.34
C ARG A 77 -4.16 -11.39 0.65
N LEU A 78 -3.35 -12.40 0.98
CA LEU A 78 -3.53 -13.75 0.45
C LEU A 78 -4.91 -14.31 0.78
N GLN A 79 -5.41 -14.08 2.00
CA GLN A 79 -6.76 -14.50 2.39
C GLN A 79 -7.83 -13.74 1.60
N ASN A 80 -7.71 -12.41 1.53
CA ASN A 80 -8.71 -11.55 0.87
C ASN A 80 -8.73 -11.68 -0.67
N GLU A 81 -7.64 -12.16 -1.28
CA GLU A 81 -7.49 -12.39 -2.72
C GLU A 81 -7.56 -13.89 -3.09
N SER A 82 -7.98 -14.76 -2.16
CA SER A 82 -8.09 -16.20 -2.39
C SER A 82 -9.35 -16.62 -3.14
N ALA A 83 -10.36 -15.75 -3.22
CA ALA A 83 -11.60 -16.04 -3.93
C ALA A 83 -11.34 -16.21 -5.44
N GLY A 84 -11.81 -17.32 -6.01
CA GLY A 84 -11.47 -17.74 -7.38
C GLY A 84 -12.02 -16.86 -8.52
N GLY A 85 -12.82 -15.82 -8.23
CA GLY A 85 -13.52 -14.99 -9.20
C GLY A 85 -12.81 -13.68 -9.58
N SER A 86 -13.58 -12.75 -10.14
CA SER A 86 -13.13 -11.39 -10.46
C SER A 86 -12.99 -10.54 -9.20
N PHE A 87 -11.99 -9.66 -9.15
CA PHE A 87 -11.87 -8.65 -8.12
C PHE A 87 -11.05 -7.43 -8.59
N VAL A 88 -11.31 -6.29 -7.94
CA VAL A 88 -10.46 -5.10 -7.98
C VAL A 88 -9.71 -5.00 -6.66
N SER A 89 -8.37 -5.04 -6.72
CA SER A 89 -7.53 -4.94 -5.55
C SER A 89 -7.05 -3.51 -5.30
N ASP A 90 -7.31 -2.98 -4.11
CA ASP A 90 -6.70 -1.72 -3.64
C ASP A 90 -5.28 -1.99 -3.15
N GLY A 91 -4.31 -1.69 -4.02
CA GLY A 91 -2.94 -2.13 -3.87
C GLY A 91 -2.73 -3.53 -4.44
N SER A 92 -1.61 -4.14 -4.05
CA SER A 92 -1.21 -5.48 -4.48
C SER A 92 -0.22 -6.08 -3.48
N VAL A 93 0.02 -7.39 -3.56
CA VAL A 93 1.04 -8.05 -2.72
C VAL A 93 2.42 -7.40 -2.83
N VAL A 94 2.74 -6.78 -3.98
CA VAL A 94 4.00 -6.06 -4.20
C VAL A 94 4.14 -4.82 -3.31
N HIS A 95 3.04 -4.14 -2.98
CA HIS A 95 3.09 -2.95 -2.12
C HIS A 95 3.67 -3.28 -0.75
N GLU A 96 3.38 -4.48 -0.24
CA GLU A 96 3.77 -4.92 1.09
C GLU A 96 5.29 -5.09 1.21
N TRP A 97 5.92 -5.52 0.11
CA TRP A 97 7.37 -5.63 -0.01
C TRP A 97 8.05 -4.29 -0.34
N VAL A 98 7.52 -3.52 -1.30
CA VAL A 98 8.12 -2.26 -1.75
C VAL A 98 8.17 -1.23 -0.62
N TYR A 99 7.12 -1.13 0.19
CA TYR A 99 7.11 -0.21 1.34
C TYR A 99 8.20 -0.55 2.36
N GLY A 100 8.34 -1.83 2.73
CA GLY A 100 9.34 -2.30 3.68
C GLY A 100 10.77 -2.07 3.18
N THR A 101 11.04 -2.42 1.92
CA THR A 101 12.36 -2.22 1.31
C THR A 101 12.73 -0.75 1.15
N ALA A 102 11.78 0.11 0.75
CA ALA A 102 12.00 1.55 0.69
C ALA A 102 12.40 2.11 2.07
N ARG A 103 11.67 1.74 3.14
CA ARG A 103 11.99 2.16 4.52
C ARG A 103 13.35 1.67 5.01
N LEU A 104 13.79 0.48 4.57
CA LEU A 104 15.11 -0.04 4.89
C LEU A 104 16.23 0.68 4.11
N ARG A 105 15.98 1.08 2.86
CA ARG A 105 16.95 1.79 1.99
C ARG A 105 17.22 3.23 2.41
N VAL A 106 16.19 4.04 2.68
CA VAL A 106 16.36 5.45 3.10
C VAL A 106 16.68 5.63 4.58
N GLY A 107 16.69 4.53 5.35
CA GLY A 107 16.77 4.53 6.80
C GLY A 107 15.39 4.57 7.44
N ILE A 108 15.24 3.77 8.50
CA ILE A 108 13.98 3.48 9.21
C ILE A 108 13.23 4.75 9.66
N ASN A 109 13.91 5.90 9.75
CA ASN A 109 13.31 7.21 10.00
C ASN A 109 13.83 8.26 8.99
N PRO A 110 13.10 8.53 7.90
CA PRO A 110 13.52 9.51 6.89
C PRO A 110 13.52 10.96 7.40
N GLY A 111 12.93 11.24 8.58
CA GLY A 111 12.89 12.56 9.22
C GLY A 111 13.95 12.79 10.31
N ALA A 112 14.87 11.85 10.57
CA ALA A 112 15.87 12.01 11.62
C ALA A 112 17.05 12.95 11.22
N PRO A 113 17.58 13.78 12.16
CA PRO A 113 18.78 14.58 11.95
C PRO A 113 20.00 13.72 11.55
N TRP A 114 20.87 14.28 10.71
CA TRP A 114 22.04 13.59 10.13
C TRP A 114 22.95 12.87 11.15
N PRO A 115 23.25 13.41 12.35
CA PRO A 115 24.09 12.71 13.32
C PRO A 115 23.46 11.41 13.86
N ALA A 116 22.13 11.38 14.05
CA ALA A 116 21.40 10.21 14.54
C ALA A 116 21.32 9.08 13.48
N ARG A 117 21.38 9.42 12.19
CA ARG A 117 21.49 8.45 11.09
C ARG A 117 22.83 7.72 11.08
N VAL A 118 23.92 8.44 11.39
CA VAL A 118 25.28 7.87 11.43
C VAL A 118 25.47 6.97 12.66
N LEU A 119 25.02 7.37 13.84
CA LEU A 119 25.21 6.56 15.06
C LEU A 119 24.50 5.18 15.00
N LYS A 120 23.30 5.12 14.39
CA LYS A 120 22.59 3.85 14.14
C LYS A 120 23.20 3.01 13.03
N SER A 121 23.93 3.62 12.08
CA SER A 121 24.53 2.89 10.95
C SER A 121 25.76 2.08 11.36
N VAL A 122 26.46 2.50 12.42
CA VAL A 122 27.66 1.84 12.97
C VAL A 122 27.29 0.61 13.80
N GLY A 123 26.23 0.66 14.63
CA GLY A 123 25.77 -0.49 15.43
C GLY A 123 25.04 -1.59 14.63
N SER A 124 24.83 -1.41 13.33
CA SER A 124 24.05 -2.32 12.47
C SER A 124 24.88 -3.10 11.45
N ILE A 125 26.21 -3.01 11.50
CA ILE A 125 27.14 -3.56 10.50
C ILE A 125 27.02 -5.10 10.34
N GLY A 126 26.61 -5.85 11.36
CA GLY A 126 26.37 -7.31 11.26
C GLY A 126 24.93 -7.76 10.93
N ARG A 127 23.92 -6.91 11.18
CA ARG A 127 22.49 -7.25 10.96
C ARG A 127 21.99 -6.94 9.54
N LYS A 128 22.78 -6.23 8.73
CA LYS A 128 22.39 -5.81 7.37
C LYS A 128 22.31 -6.97 6.37
N GLY A 129 23.19 -7.97 6.49
CA GLY A 129 23.20 -9.15 5.62
C GLY A 129 21.89 -9.95 5.73
N PRO A 130 21.55 -10.49 6.90
CA PRO A 130 20.34 -11.29 7.07
C PRO A 130 19.04 -10.55 6.73
N VAL A 131 18.95 -9.26 7.06
CA VAL A 131 17.77 -8.44 6.69
C VAL A 131 17.67 -8.26 5.18
N ARG A 132 18.79 -7.99 4.50
CA ARG A 132 18.82 -7.87 3.04
C ARG A 132 18.42 -9.19 2.38
N ASP A 133 19.03 -10.29 2.80
CA ASP A 133 18.78 -11.61 2.23
C ASP A 133 17.31 -12.02 2.46
N TYR A 134 16.78 -11.76 3.66
CA TYR A 134 15.35 -11.90 3.93
C TYR A 134 14.48 -11.07 2.99
N THR A 135 14.79 -9.77 2.82
CA THR A 135 13.99 -8.92 1.92
C THR A 135 14.07 -9.37 0.46
N GLN A 136 15.16 -9.97 0.04
CA GLN A 136 15.28 -10.53 -1.30
C GLN A 136 14.37 -11.75 -1.46
N ILE A 137 14.47 -12.73 -0.55
CA ILE A 137 13.63 -13.94 -0.56
C ILE A 137 12.14 -13.57 -0.50
N PHE A 138 11.76 -12.66 0.40
CA PHE A 138 10.38 -12.20 0.50
C PHE A 138 9.91 -11.51 -0.79
N GLY A 139 10.81 -10.75 -1.44
CA GLY A 139 10.53 -10.14 -2.74
C GLY A 139 10.31 -11.15 -3.86
N GLU A 140 11.06 -12.24 -3.89
CA GLU A 140 10.88 -13.34 -4.85
C GLU A 140 9.49 -13.99 -4.69
N ILE A 141 9.12 -14.35 -3.46
CA ILE A 141 7.80 -14.94 -3.12
C ILE A 141 6.66 -14.00 -3.53
N VAL A 142 6.77 -12.72 -3.19
CA VAL A 142 5.74 -11.72 -3.50
C VAL A 142 5.59 -11.51 -5.01
N LYS A 143 6.70 -11.49 -5.77
CA LYS A 143 6.66 -11.35 -7.23
C LYS A 143 6.06 -12.58 -7.89
N GLU A 144 6.46 -13.78 -7.49
CA GLU A 144 5.88 -15.03 -7.98
C GLU A 144 4.36 -15.06 -7.74
N ARG A 145 3.94 -14.70 -6.53
CA ARG A 145 2.51 -14.58 -6.22
C ARG A 145 1.81 -13.54 -7.11
N ALA A 146 2.42 -12.37 -7.33
CA ALA A 146 1.85 -11.35 -8.19
C ALA A 146 1.63 -11.85 -9.62
N THR A 147 2.62 -12.55 -10.20
CA THR A 147 2.55 -13.11 -11.56
C THR A 147 1.52 -14.21 -11.76
N THR A 148 1.18 -14.93 -10.69
CA THR A 148 0.19 -16.03 -10.75
C THR A 148 -1.21 -15.57 -10.41
N LEU A 149 -1.34 -14.44 -9.69
CA LEU A 149 -2.61 -13.98 -9.17
C LEU A 149 -3.28 -12.93 -10.04
N TYR A 150 -2.56 -11.89 -10.47
CA TYR A 150 -3.16 -10.75 -11.16
C TYR A 150 -3.13 -10.93 -12.68
N ASP A 151 -4.25 -10.58 -13.32
CA ASP A 151 -4.35 -10.56 -14.78
C ASP A 151 -3.74 -9.29 -15.37
N ALA A 152 -3.86 -8.18 -14.64
CA ALA A 152 -3.35 -6.88 -15.06
C ALA A 152 -3.13 -5.93 -13.87
N TYR A 153 -2.36 -4.88 -14.13
CA TYR A 153 -2.14 -3.76 -13.22
C TYR A 153 -2.61 -2.44 -13.82
N VAL A 154 -3.14 -1.57 -12.98
CA VAL A 154 -3.29 -0.14 -13.30
C VAL A 154 -2.54 0.64 -12.24
N HIS A 155 -1.54 1.42 -12.65
CA HIS A 155 -0.76 2.24 -11.74
C HIS A 155 -1.21 3.70 -11.78
N LEU A 156 -1.58 4.24 -10.62
CA LEU A 156 -1.97 5.64 -10.43
C LEU A 156 -0.74 6.47 -10.02
N PRO A 157 -0.23 7.36 -10.89
CA PRO A 157 0.99 8.11 -10.63
C PRO A 157 0.79 9.20 -9.56
N VAL A 158 1.90 9.69 -9.02
CA VAL A 158 1.90 10.86 -8.14
C VAL A 158 1.73 12.15 -8.94
N GLU A 159 0.50 12.65 -9.01
CA GLU A 159 0.14 13.87 -9.78
C GLU A 159 -0.10 15.11 -8.92
N PHE A 160 -0.42 14.91 -7.64
CA PHE A 160 -0.78 16.00 -6.72
C PHE A 160 0.14 16.02 -5.50
N PRO A 161 0.45 17.20 -4.92
CA PRO A 161 1.14 17.29 -3.65
C PRO A 161 0.42 16.50 -2.55
N MET A 162 1.20 15.91 -1.66
CA MET A 162 0.72 15.24 -0.46
C MET A 162 0.06 16.29 0.43
N HIS A 163 -1.21 16.07 0.76
CA HIS A 163 -1.88 16.82 1.81
C HIS A 163 -1.05 16.83 3.10
N ALA A 164 -0.80 18.03 3.62
CA ALA A 164 -0.12 18.25 4.89
C ALA A 164 -1.10 18.00 6.05
N ASP A 165 -1.41 16.73 6.32
CA ASP A 165 -2.30 16.34 7.43
C ASP A 165 -1.53 16.06 8.73
N GLY A 166 -0.21 16.26 8.78
CA GLY A 166 0.63 16.07 9.97
C GLY A 166 0.76 14.62 10.46
N HIS A 167 0.04 13.67 9.83
CA HIS A 167 -0.08 12.29 10.29
C HIS A 167 0.60 11.27 9.36
N ARG A 168 1.11 11.73 8.22
CA ARG A 168 1.83 10.88 7.25
C ARG A 168 3.30 10.71 7.67
N PRO A 169 3.79 9.47 7.81
CA PRO A 169 5.10 9.20 8.39
C PRO A 169 6.29 9.47 7.45
N VAL A 170 6.07 10.08 6.27
CA VAL A 170 6.99 9.98 5.13
C VAL A 170 6.96 11.26 4.30
N SER A 171 8.14 11.66 3.80
CA SER A 171 8.33 12.88 3.01
C SER A 171 7.82 12.74 1.57
N GLU A 172 7.68 13.87 0.86
CA GLU A 172 7.43 13.88 -0.58
C GLU A 172 8.49 13.13 -1.38
N SER A 173 9.77 13.30 -1.03
CA SER A 173 10.87 12.57 -1.66
C SER A 173 10.73 11.06 -1.48
N PHE A 174 10.31 10.62 -0.30
CA PHE A 174 10.03 9.20 -0.05
C PHE A 174 8.83 8.71 -0.86
N ARG A 175 7.78 9.53 -1.03
CA ARG A 175 6.61 9.20 -1.84
C ARG A 175 7.03 8.91 -3.28
N LYS A 176 7.77 9.83 -3.89
CA LYS A 176 8.25 9.69 -5.28
C LYS A 176 9.17 8.49 -5.46
N LEU A 177 10.09 8.26 -4.52
CA LEU A 177 10.95 7.07 -4.54
C LEU A 177 10.15 5.77 -4.46
N SER A 178 9.13 5.73 -3.60
CA SER A 178 8.25 4.57 -3.44
C SER A 178 7.43 4.33 -4.70
N ASP A 179 6.96 5.39 -5.36
CA ASP A 179 6.18 5.34 -6.60
C ASP A 179 7.01 4.77 -7.74
N GLN A 180 8.22 5.31 -7.93
CA GLN A 180 9.18 4.81 -8.89
C GLN A 180 9.53 3.33 -8.62
N SER A 181 9.86 2.98 -7.38
CA SER A 181 10.20 1.60 -7.02
C SER A 181 9.05 0.64 -7.28
N LEU A 182 7.81 1.06 -7.03
CA LEU A 182 6.62 0.26 -7.27
C LEU A 182 6.38 0.03 -8.77
N LEU A 183 6.52 1.07 -9.58
CA LEU A 183 6.36 0.98 -11.03
C LEU A 183 7.47 0.14 -11.67
N GLU A 184 8.72 0.28 -11.22
CA GLU A 184 9.85 -0.56 -11.66
C GLU A 184 9.57 -2.04 -11.41
N VAL A 185 9.04 -2.38 -10.23
CA VAL A 185 8.69 -3.76 -9.92
C VAL A 185 7.57 -4.26 -10.82
N ILE A 186 6.50 -3.49 -10.99
CA ILE A 186 5.36 -3.86 -11.86
C ILE A 186 5.84 -4.12 -13.28
N ARG A 187 6.66 -3.22 -13.85
CA ARG A 187 7.26 -3.41 -15.17
C ARG A 187 8.06 -4.70 -15.26
N GLY A 188 8.80 -5.04 -14.20
CA GLY A 188 9.60 -6.25 -14.12
C GLY A 188 8.80 -7.56 -13.97
N LEU A 189 7.49 -7.51 -13.67
CA LEU A 189 6.67 -8.72 -13.53
C LEU A 189 6.30 -9.35 -14.88
N GLY A 190 6.34 -8.58 -15.98
CA GLY A 190 5.88 -9.04 -17.29
C GLY A 190 4.35 -9.23 -17.41
N ILE A 191 3.59 -8.74 -16.43
CA ILE A 191 2.12 -8.73 -16.45
C ILE A 191 1.65 -7.48 -17.21
N PRO A 192 0.55 -7.54 -17.98
CA PRO A 192 -0.05 -6.35 -18.59
C PRO A 192 -0.26 -5.24 -17.55
N TYR A 193 0.21 -4.03 -17.86
CA TYR A 193 0.01 -2.90 -16.97
C TYR A 193 -0.20 -1.60 -17.74
N GLU A 194 -0.98 -0.71 -17.16
CA GLU A 194 -1.20 0.64 -17.70
C GLU A 194 -0.99 1.70 -16.63
N VAL A 195 -0.50 2.88 -17.04
CA VAL A 195 -0.41 4.05 -16.17
C VAL A 195 -1.60 4.95 -16.46
N VAL A 196 -2.41 5.21 -15.43
CA VAL A 196 -3.68 5.92 -15.55
C VAL A 196 -3.69 7.09 -14.57
N GLY A 197 -3.56 8.29 -15.13
CA GLY A 197 -3.58 9.57 -14.40
C GLY A 197 -4.92 10.29 -14.52
N GLY A 198 -4.97 11.51 -13.98
CA GLY A 198 -6.13 12.39 -14.04
C GLY A 198 -7.02 12.36 -12.80
N SER A 199 -8.23 12.91 -12.93
CA SER A 199 -9.30 12.87 -11.94
C SER A 199 -9.81 11.45 -11.68
N VAL A 200 -10.56 11.25 -10.59
CA VAL A 200 -11.17 9.94 -10.30
C VAL A 200 -12.09 9.50 -11.45
N HIS A 201 -12.83 10.44 -12.06
CA HIS A 201 -13.69 10.17 -13.20
C HIS A 201 -12.91 9.67 -14.42
N GLU A 202 -11.92 10.44 -14.88
CA GLU A 202 -11.07 10.07 -16.04
C GLU A 202 -10.39 8.72 -15.84
N ARG A 203 -9.97 8.42 -14.61
CA ARG A 203 -9.34 7.14 -14.30
C ARG A 203 -10.32 5.98 -14.42
N ILE A 204 -11.54 6.12 -13.88
CA ILE A 204 -12.55 5.06 -13.95
C ILE A 204 -12.96 4.83 -15.40
N ASP A 205 -13.24 5.90 -16.13
CA ASP A 205 -13.61 5.85 -17.55
C ASP A 205 -12.54 5.12 -18.38
N LYS A 206 -11.27 5.52 -18.22
CA LYS A 206 -10.14 4.88 -18.90
C LYS A 206 -9.97 3.41 -18.49
N ILE A 207 -10.14 3.05 -17.21
CA ILE A 207 -10.03 1.66 -16.77
C ILE A 207 -11.16 0.81 -17.36
N ILE A 208 -12.39 1.34 -17.39
CA ILE A 208 -13.53 0.66 -18.00
C ILE A 208 -13.27 0.39 -19.48
N GLU A 209 -12.78 1.39 -20.22
CA GLU A 209 -12.42 1.25 -21.63
C GLU A 209 -11.31 0.21 -21.86
N LEU A 210 -10.20 0.31 -21.10
CA LEU A 210 -9.03 -0.57 -21.26
C LEU A 210 -9.36 -2.06 -21.11
N PHE A 211 -10.27 -2.38 -20.18
CA PHE A 211 -10.61 -3.77 -19.85
C PHE A 211 -11.99 -4.20 -20.35
N ASP A 212 -12.68 -3.33 -21.09
CA ASP A 212 -14.06 -3.49 -21.56
C ASP A 212 -14.98 -4.00 -20.43
N LEU A 213 -15.05 -3.21 -19.35
CA LEU A 213 -15.81 -3.54 -18.15
C LEU A 213 -17.28 -3.14 -18.31
N ASP A 214 -18.19 -4.02 -17.90
CA ASP A 214 -19.61 -3.71 -17.86
C ASP A 214 -19.89 -2.64 -16.79
N ILE A 215 -20.77 -1.69 -17.12
CA ILE A 215 -21.22 -0.65 -16.19
C ILE A 215 -22.59 -1.05 -15.63
N VAL A 216 -22.68 -1.18 -14.30
CA VAL A 216 -23.91 -1.51 -13.56
C VAL A 216 -24.43 -0.33 -12.74
N MET A 217 -23.61 0.71 -12.55
CA MET A 217 -23.95 1.96 -11.87
C MET A 217 -23.29 3.14 -12.60
N PRO A 218 -23.99 4.26 -12.81
CA PRO A 218 -23.40 5.46 -13.41
C PRO A 218 -22.12 5.89 -12.67
N ILE A 219 -21.08 6.26 -13.42
CA ILE A 219 -19.75 6.59 -12.87
C ILE A 219 -19.85 7.70 -11.81
N GLU A 220 -20.63 8.75 -12.06
CA GLU A 220 -20.79 9.88 -11.12
C GLU A 220 -21.43 9.45 -9.79
N GLU A 221 -22.43 8.58 -9.84
CA GLU A 221 -23.07 8.04 -8.65
C GLU A 221 -22.11 7.16 -7.85
N ALA A 222 -21.36 6.30 -8.56
CA ALA A 222 -20.34 5.44 -7.97
C ALA A 222 -19.22 6.26 -7.28
N ILE A 223 -18.79 7.37 -7.89
CA ILE A 223 -17.78 8.27 -7.32
C ILE A 223 -18.30 8.96 -6.06
N ALA A 224 -19.53 9.48 -6.10
CA ALA A 224 -20.14 10.15 -4.94
C ALA A 224 -20.25 9.19 -3.75
N GLU A 225 -20.74 7.97 -4.00
CA GLU A 225 -20.88 6.93 -2.97
C GLU A 225 -19.51 6.44 -2.46
N ALA A 226 -18.52 6.28 -3.33
CA ALA A 226 -17.16 5.92 -2.95
C ALA A 226 -16.53 6.96 -2.01
N HIS A 227 -16.68 8.26 -2.30
CA HIS A 227 -16.21 9.32 -1.40
C HIS A 227 -16.86 9.23 -0.03
N ARG A 228 -18.18 8.98 0.02
CA ARG A 228 -18.91 8.82 1.28
C ARG A 228 -18.40 7.64 2.10
N ARG A 229 -18.23 6.47 1.47
CA ARG A 229 -17.74 5.24 2.13
C ARG A 229 -16.30 5.36 2.60
N VAL A 230 -15.40 5.76 1.72
CA VAL A 230 -13.97 5.92 2.05
C VAL A 230 -13.78 6.97 3.14
N GLY A 231 -14.50 8.10 3.06
CA GLY A 231 -14.49 9.13 4.08
C GLY A 231 -14.97 8.63 5.45
N ALA A 232 -16.02 7.81 5.48
CA ALA A 232 -16.49 7.19 6.73
C ALA A 232 -15.45 6.23 7.32
N THR A 233 -14.81 5.39 6.50
CA THR A 233 -13.74 4.48 6.94
C THR A 233 -12.54 5.25 7.52
N ILE A 234 -12.12 6.34 6.87
CA ILE A 234 -11.03 7.19 7.36
C ILE A 234 -11.37 7.76 8.75
N LYS A 235 -12.58 8.31 8.92
CA LYS A 235 -13.05 8.86 10.21
C LYS A 235 -13.05 7.81 11.32
N VAL A 236 -13.45 6.58 11.02
CA VAL A 236 -13.42 5.48 12.01
C VAL A 236 -11.99 5.20 12.48
N ILE A 237 -11.03 5.16 11.55
CA ILE A 237 -9.61 4.94 11.88
C ILE A 237 -9.04 6.10 12.69
N GLU A 238 -9.36 7.35 12.34
CA GLU A 238 -8.90 8.54 13.05
C GLU A 238 -9.47 8.65 14.47
N ASN A 239 -10.70 8.18 14.67
CA ASN A 239 -11.37 8.20 15.97
C ASN A 239 -11.04 6.98 16.85
N ASP A 240 -10.25 6.01 16.38
CA ASP A 240 -9.85 4.85 17.21
C ASP A 240 -9.03 5.33 18.41
N ALA A 241 -9.50 5.03 19.63
CA ALA A 241 -8.87 5.45 20.88
C ALA A 241 -7.43 4.94 21.02
N ARG A 242 -7.11 3.76 20.48
CA ARG A 242 -5.74 3.20 20.47
C ARG A 242 -4.82 4.00 19.57
N TYR A 243 -5.36 4.46 18.43
CA TYR A 243 -4.62 5.34 17.51
C TYR A 243 -4.31 6.69 18.17
N GLN A 244 -5.33 7.30 18.78
CA GLN A 244 -5.17 8.55 19.52
C GLN A 244 -4.17 8.41 20.67
N ALA A 245 -4.23 7.30 21.43
CA ALA A 245 -3.28 7.01 22.49
C ALA A 245 -1.84 6.85 21.98
N ALA A 246 -1.64 6.21 20.82
CA ALA A 246 -0.32 6.03 20.22
C ALA A 246 0.30 7.35 19.71
N GLN A 247 -0.52 8.34 19.36
CA GLN A 247 -0.08 9.68 18.94
C GLN A 247 0.24 10.64 20.10
N ARG A 248 -0.25 10.37 21.32
CA ARG A 248 0.01 11.23 22.48
C ARG A 248 1.51 11.35 22.76
N LYS A 249 1.93 12.52 23.26
CA LYS A 249 3.33 12.83 23.59
C LYS A 249 3.82 11.84 24.67
N LYS A 250 4.75 10.97 24.29
CA LYS A 250 5.29 9.91 25.17
C LYS A 250 6.37 10.44 26.09
N SER A 251 6.39 9.98 27.33
CA SER A 251 7.48 10.27 28.28
C SER A 251 8.80 9.68 27.77
N MET A 252 9.92 10.25 28.24
CA MET A 252 11.25 9.79 27.83
C MET A 252 11.48 8.30 28.17
N GLY A 253 11.01 7.84 29.34
CA GLY A 253 11.06 6.43 29.74
C GLY A 253 10.25 5.50 28.84
N GLN A 254 9.08 5.93 28.37
CA GLN A 254 8.26 5.14 27.44
C GLN A 254 8.96 4.98 26.08
N ARG A 255 9.65 6.02 25.60
CA ARG A 255 10.42 5.99 24.33
C ARG A 255 11.60 5.04 24.43
N VAL A 256 12.30 5.04 25.56
CA VAL A 256 13.43 4.13 25.83
C VAL A 256 12.95 2.68 25.92
N LYS A 257 11.89 2.40 26.69
CA LYS A 257 11.28 1.06 26.79
C LYS A 257 10.85 0.51 25.43
N ASN A 258 10.23 1.36 24.60
CA ASN A 258 9.80 0.98 23.25
C ASN A 258 10.98 0.73 22.30
N ALA A 259 12.10 1.43 22.47
CA ALA A 259 13.31 1.26 21.67
C ALA A 259 14.12 0.00 22.06
N MET A 260 14.05 -0.42 23.33
CA MET A 260 14.75 -1.60 23.87
C MET A 260 13.96 -2.91 23.74
N ARG A 261 12.73 -2.88 23.21
CA ARG A 261 12.00 -4.11 22.87
C ARG A 261 12.74 -4.78 21.70
N TYR A 262 13.52 -5.82 22.04
CA TYR A 262 14.47 -6.62 21.25
C TYR A 262 15.92 -6.10 21.15
#